data_AF-A0A521U2C4-F1
#
_entry.id   AF-A0A521U2C4-F1
#
_cell.length_a   1.000
_cell.length_b   1.000
_cell.length_c   1.000
_cell.angle_alpha   90.00
_cell.angle_beta   90.00
_cell.angle_gamma   90.00
#
_symmetry.space_group_name_H-M   'P 1'
#
loop_
_entity.id
_entity.type
_entity.pdbx_description
1 polymer ?
#
loop_
_entity_poly.entity_id
_entity_poly.type
_entity_poly.pdbx_seq_one_letter_code
_entity_poly.pdbx_strand_id
1 'polypeptide(L)' 'MTQTFDAWLNAQMATKGIKSARRFGLEAGLDPSRVADWLLGAALPTDDECLLLSKYLSVPFAEINDRRFPRKR' A
#
# COMPACT_ATOMS: atom_id res chain seq x y z
N MET A 1 1.65 -13.37 13.60
CA MET A 1 1.62 -13.58 12.13
C MET A 1 1.89 -12.25 11.48
N THR A 2 3.02 -12.08 10.79
CA THR A 2 3.35 -10.81 10.13
C THR A 2 2.49 -10.71 8.87
N GLN A 3 1.52 -9.80 8.88
CA GLN A 3 0.65 -9.56 7.72
C GLN A 3 1.51 -9.06 6.55
N THR A 4 1.33 -9.63 5.37
CA THR A 4 2.04 -9.19 4.15
C THR A 4 1.56 -7.81 3.70
N PHE A 5 2.40 -7.09 2.94
CA PHE A 5 2.09 -5.73 2.50
C PHE A 5 0.79 -5.67 1.68
N ASP A 6 0.55 -6.64 0.79
CA ASP A 6 -0.66 -6.78 0.00
C ASP A 6 -1.91 -6.92 0.89
N ALA A 7 -1.88 -7.82 1.88
CA ALA A 7 -3.00 -8.05 2.78
C ALA A 7 -3.29 -6.83 3.65
N TRP A 8 -2.25 -6.12 4.10
CA TRP A 8 -2.41 -4.86 4.81
C TRP A 8 -3.01 -3.77 3.92
N LEU A 9 -2.49 -3.58 2.70
CA LEU A 9 -2.98 -2.57 1.78
C LEU A 9 -4.44 -2.82 1.41
N ASN A 10 -4.81 -4.08 1.18
CA ASN A 10 -6.17 -4.48 0.90
C ASN A 10 -7.11 -4.19 2.09
N ALA A 11 -6.64 -4.39 3.33
CA ALA A 11 -7.39 -3.98 4.52
C ALA A 11 -7.58 -2.46 4.60
N GLN A 12 -6.54 -1.67 4.31
CA GLN A 12 -6.65 -0.20 4.27
C GLN A 12 -7.64 0.28 3.20
N MET A 13 -7.61 -0.34 2.02
CA MET A 13 -8.58 -0.10 0.97
C MET A 13 -10.01 -0.41 1.42
N ALA A 14 -10.21 -1.55 2.11
CA ALA A 14 -11.50 -1.93 2.65
C ALA A 14 -12.02 -0.94 3.72
N THR A 15 -11.14 -0.43 4.60
CA THR A 15 -11.50 0.60 5.59
C THR A 15 -11.97 1.90 4.93
N LYS A 16 -11.40 2.27 3.78
CA LYS A 16 -11.88 3.42 2.97
C LYS A 16 -13.08 3.08 2.08
N GLY A 17 -13.58 1.84 2.09
CA GLY A 17 -14.67 1.39 1.22
C GLY A 17 -14.27 1.28 -0.26
N ILE A 18 -12.98 1.21 -0.56
CA ILE A 18 -12.45 1.11 -1.93
C ILE A 18 -12.18 -0.36 -2.25
N LYS A 19 -12.81 -0.88 -3.31
CA LYS A 19 -12.64 -2.27 -3.76
C LYS A 19 -11.81 -2.42 -5.02
N SER A 20 -11.34 -1.31 -5.60
CA SER A 20 -10.65 -1.28 -6.88
C SER A 20 -9.27 -0.66 -6.74
N ALA A 21 -8.24 -1.41 -7.13
CA ALA A 21 -6.86 -0.94 -7.20
C ALA A 21 -6.74 0.32 -8.07
N ARG A 22 -7.47 0.36 -9.17
CA ARG A 22 -7.51 1.52 -10.08
C ARG A 22 -8.04 2.77 -9.40
N ARG A 23 -9.18 2.65 -8.71
CA ARG A 23 -9.77 3.78 -8.00
C ARG A 23 -8.84 4.25 -6.88
N PHE A 24 -8.28 3.32 -6.11
CA PHE A 24 -7.33 3.64 -5.05
C PHE A 24 -6.10 4.38 -5.59
N GLY A 25 -5.50 3.88 -6.67
CA GLY A 25 -4.35 4.53 -7.30
C GLY A 25 -4.66 5.96 -7.71
N LEU A 26 -5.76 6.17 -8.44
CA LEU A 26 -6.17 7.51 -8.87
C LEU A 26 -6.44 8.47 -7.69
N GLU A 27 -7.10 8.00 -6.62
CA GLU A 27 -7.36 8.83 -5.45
C GLU A 27 -6.09 9.14 -4.62
N ALA A 28 -5.14 8.20 -4.58
CA ALA A 28 -3.87 8.35 -3.88
C ALA A 28 -2.79 9.07 -4.71
N GLY A 29 -3.06 9.39 -5.98
CA GLY A 29 -2.06 9.96 -6.90
C GLY A 29 -0.98 8.96 -7.33
N LEU A 30 -1.32 7.67 -7.35
CA LEU A 30 -0.46 6.54 -7.70
C LEU A 30 -0.89 5.92 -9.03
N ASP A 31 0.04 5.25 -9.70
CA ASP A 31 -0.28 4.48 -10.91
C ASP A 31 -1.16 3.26 -10.56
N PRO A 32 -2.37 3.15 -11.14
CA PRO A 32 -3.26 2.00 -10.97
C PRO A 32 -2.61 0.63 -11.18
N SER A 33 -1.72 0.53 -12.15
CA SER A 33 -1.04 -0.71 -12.55
C SER A 33 -0.06 -1.14 -11.45
N ARG A 34 0.71 -0.18 -10.93
CA ARG A 34 1.63 -0.39 -9.80
C ARG A 34 0.89 -0.87 -8.56
N VAL A 35 -0.24 -0.24 -8.23
CA VAL A 35 -1.08 -0.67 -7.09
C VAL A 35 -1.58 -2.10 -7.29
N ALA A 36 -1.98 -2.49 -8.50
CA ALA A 36 -2.38 -3.86 -8.80
C ALA A 36 -1.23 -4.85 -8.59
N ASP A 37 -0.02 -4.51 -9.05
CA ASP A 37 1.17 -5.35 -8.85
C ASP A 37 1.50 -5.55 -7.36
N TRP A 38 1.30 -4.53 -6.52
CA TRP A 38 1.50 -4.66 -5.08
C TRP A 38 0.48 -5.59 -4.42
N LEU A 39 -0.79 -5.49 -4.82
CA LEU A 39 -1.85 -6.35 -4.29
C LEU A 39 -1.70 -7.82 -4.72
N LEU A 40 -1.00 -8.07 -5.83
CA LEU A 40 -0.62 -9.40 -6.30
C LEU A 40 0.69 -9.91 -5.68
N GLY A 41 1.40 -9.07 -4.91
CA GLY A 41 2.73 -9.38 -4.39
C GLY A 41 3.81 -9.47 -5.47
N ALA A 42 3.54 -8.99 -6.69
CA ALA A 42 4.48 -9.02 -7.82
C ALA A 42 5.54 -7.91 -7.73
N ALA A 43 5.23 -6.82 -7.01
CA ALA A 43 6.14 -5.71 -6.79
C ALA A 43 5.96 -5.11 -5.38
N LEU A 44 6.95 -4.32 -4.97
CA LEU A 44 6.88 -3.47 -3.77
C LEU A 44 6.85 -1.99 -4.18
N PRO A 45 6.18 -1.12 -3.40
CA PRO A 45 6.20 0.32 -3.62
C PRO A 45 7.62 0.89 -3.41
N THR A 46 7.96 1.98 -4.09
CA THR A 46 9.16 2.79 -3.86
C THR A 46 8.99 3.73 -2.67
N ASP A 47 10.04 4.46 -2.29
CA ASP A 47 9.97 5.41 -1.18
C ASP A 47 9.02 6.57 -1.50
N ASP A 48 9.03 7.10 -2.73
CA ASP A 48 8.09 8.12 -3.18
C ASP A 48 6.63 7.63 -3.15
N GLU A 49 6.40 6.40 -3.57
CA GLU A 49 5.06 5.78 -3.53
C GLU A 49 4.60 5.54 -2.08
N CYS A 50 5.50 5.14 -1.19
CA CYS A 50 5.24 5.06 0.24
C CYS A 50 4.91 6.43 0.86
N LEU A 51 5.57 7.51 0.41
CA LEU A 51 5.25 8.87 0.85
C LEU A 51 3.85 9.28 0.39
N LEU A 52 3.46 8.97 -0.84
CA LEU A 52 2.10 9.22 -1.33
C LEU A 52 1.05 8.44 -0.54
N LEU A 53 1.31 7.15 -0.28
CA LEU A 53 0.46 6.31 0.58
C LEU A 53 0.34 6.89 1.99
N SER A 54 1.44 7.36 2.59
CA SER A 54 1.42 7.93 3.94
C SER A 54 0.48 9.13 4.06
N LYS A 55 0.48 9.99 3.05
CA LYS A 55 -0.40 11.17 2.97
C LYS A 55 -1.85 10.78 2.76
N TYR A 56 -2.11 9.82 1.86
CA TYR A 56 -3.47 9.43 1.51
C TYR A 56 -4.17 8.57 2.59
N LEU A 57 -3.41 7.68 3.23
CA LEU A 57 -3.90 6.80 4.29
C LEU A 57 -3.81 7.45 5.68
N SER A 58 -3.16 8.62 5.80
CA SER A 58 -2.83 9.25 7.09
C SER A 58 -2.07 8.31 8.03
N VAL A 59 -1.18 7.49 7.47
CA VAL A 59 -0.34 6.52 8.20
C VAL A 59 1.12 6.99 8.13
N PRO A 60 1.91 6.90 9.22
CA PRO A 60 3.31 7.31 9.18
C PRO A 60 4.12 6.55 8.13
N PHE A 61 5.00 7.25 7.40
CA PHE A 61 5.90 6.63 6.42
C PHE A 61 6.70 5.46 7.00
N ALA A 62 7.18 5.60 8.24
CA ALA A 62 7.92 4.55 8.94
C ALA A 62 7.11 3.24 9.06
N GLU A 63 5.81 3.33 9.35
CA GLU A 63 4.94 2.16 9.46
C GLU A 63 4.76 1.47 8.10
N ILE A 64 4.58 2.26 7.02
CA ILE A 64 4.47 1.71 5.66
C ILE A 64 5.79 1.04 5.24
N ASN A 65 6.92 1.66 5.58
CA ASN A 65 8.23 1.12 5.26
C ASN A 65 8.57 -0.17 6.03
N ASP A 66 8.22 -0.25 7.32
CA ASP A 66 8.35 -1.49 8.10
C ASP A 66 7.47 -2.62 7.56
N ARG A 67 6.30 -2.30 6.98
CA ARG A 67 5.42 -3.29 6.34
C ARG A 67 5.93 -3.72 4.96
N ARG A 68 6.58 -2.82 4.22
CA ARG A 68 7.26 -3.13 2.95
C ARG A 68 8.42 -4.10 3.16
N PHE A 69 9.19 -3.92 4.24
CA PHE A 69 10.29 -4.79 4.62
C PHE A 69 10.09 -5.33 6.04
N PRO A 70 9.22 -6.34 6.22
CA PRO A 70 9.01 -6.90 7.55
C PRO A 70 10.34 -7.45 8.05
N ARG A 71 10.94 -6.78 9.04
CA ARG A 71 12.18 -7.23 9.66
C ARG A 71 11.94 -8.64 10.20
N LYS A 72 12.59 -9.64 9.62
CA LYS A 72 12.67 -10.98 10.21
C LYS A 72 13.38 -10.80 11.55
N ARG A 73 12.61 -10.78 12.64
CA ARG A 73 13.14 -11.04 13.98
C ARG A 73 13.50 -12.51 14.10
#